data_AF-A0A915AEA3-F1
#
_entry.id   AF-A0A915AEA3-F1
#
_cell.length_a   1.000
_cell.length_b   1.000
_cell.length_c   1.000
_cell.angle_alpha   90.00
_cell.angle_beta   90.00
_cell.angle_gamma   90.00
#
_symmetry.space_group_name_H-M   'P 1'
#
loop_
_entity.id
_entity.type
_entity.pdbx_description
1 polymer ?
#
loop_
_entity_poly.entity_id
_entity_poly.type
_entity_poly.pdbx_seq_one_letter_code
_entity_poly.pdbx_strand_id
1 'polypeptide(L)'
;MGVLSSKVITFYDWPPEEGSKNFDSQIVNVMVNGQKFQSVECILSGNALQFRVMVDKYFKVLFDDIISISIITTKVNSGICGDAAELYLLVFPLANRKRVSLSLNVTFHDANVAEHWRKVIKKFIEAPLAPHFPIATLRMRRKILVIVNPFSGQKKALKMWKDETEPIFIAAQLDYEVVLTERVGHATEIARNVCLNDYDGIAIVSGDGLVLEVIEGFLMRADRIRALKMPIAHIPGGTSNGLAAAVCFQCKFVIL
;
A
#
# COMPACT_ATOMS: atom_id res chain seq x y z
N MET A 1 -34.20 9.16 7.67
CA MET A 1 -33.13 8.95 8.67
C MET A 1 -32.71 7.49 8.63
N GLY A 2 -31.53 7.22 8.10
CA GLY A 2 -30.95 5.88 8.04
C GLY A 2 -29.45 6.03 7.87
N VAL A 3 -28.71 5.92 8.97
CA VAL A 3 -27.25 5.91 8.94
C VAL A 3 -26.84 4.56 8.37
N LEU A 4 -26.52 4.50 7.08
CA LEU A 4 -25.83 3.38 6.45
C LEU A 4 -24.38 3.36 6.96
N SER A 5 -24.18 3.00 8.23
CA SER A 5 -22.86 2.71 8.78
C SER A 5 -22.56 1.25 8.48
N SER A 6 -21.90 0.99 7.36
CA SER A 6 -20.94 -0.11 7.38
C SER A 6 -19.76 0.43 8.19
N LYS A 7 -19.30 -0.31 9.21
CA LYS A 7 -18.33 0.16 10.22
C LYS A 7 -16.96 0.62 9.66
N VAL A 8 -16.78 0.66 8.34
CA VAL A 8 -15.51 0.89 7.63
C VAL A 8 -15.59 2.04 6.62
N ILE A 9 -16.77 2.39 6.09
CA ILE A 9 -16.91 3.48 5.11
C ILE A 9 -17.47 4.73 5.79
N THR A 10 -16.78 5.84 5.63
CA THR A 10 -17.29 7.16 6.06
C THR A 10 -17.98 7.84 4.87
N PHE A 11 -19.23 8.22 5.07
CA PHE A 11 -20.00 8.99 4.10
C PHE A 11 -19.90 10.49 4.43
N TYR A 12 -19.78 11.30 3.38
CA TYR A 12 -19.67 12.75 3.41
C TYR A 12 -20.83 13.38 2.63
N ASP A 13 -21.11 14.65 2.92
CA ASP A 13 -22.13 15.43 2.23
C ASP A 13 -21.65 15.92 0.86
N TRP A 14 -22.51 15.88 -0.14
CA TRP A 14 -22.25 16.38 -1.50
C TRP A 14 -22.90 17.74 -1.73
N PRO A 15 -22.25 18.70 -2.42
CA PRO A 15 -20.92 18.62 -3.03
C PRO A 15 -19.78 18.79 -2.01
N PRO A 16 -18.57 18.29 -2.30
CA PRO A 16 -17.40 18.52 -1.46
C PRO A 16 -17.10 20.02 -1.30
N GLU A 17 -16.68 20.44 -0.11
CA GLU A 17 -16.44 21.85 0.26
C GLU A 17 -15.34 22.53 -0.56
N GLU A 18 -14.38 21.77 -1.08
CA GLU A 18 -13.38 22.25 -2.02
C GLU A 18 -13.74 21.79 -3.42
N GLY A 19 -13.86 22.75 -4.36
CA GLY A 19 -14.13 22.49 -5.77
C GLY A 19 -13.11 21.54 -6.37
N SER A 20 -13.45 20.24 -6.34
CA SER A 20 -12.65 19.20 -6.97
C SER A 20 -12.60 19.49 -8.47
N LYS A 21 -11.40 19.68 -9.00
CA LYS A 21 -11.19 19.51 -10.44
C LYS A 21 -11.56 18.06 -10.75
N ASN A 22 -12.77 17.84 -11.24
CA ASN A 22 -13.19 16.53 -11.70
C ASN A 22 -12.47 16.27 -13.02
N PHE A 23 -11.61 15.26 -13.04
CA PHE A 23 -10.81 14.94 -14.21
C PHE A 23 -11.55 14.01 -15.16
N ASP A 24 -12.26 13.02 -14.63
CA ASP A 24 -13.11 12.08 -15.35
C ASP A 24 -14.15 11.47 -14.39
N SER A 25 -15.36 11.19 -14.88
CA SER A 25 -16.38 10.44 -14.14
C SER A 25 -16.97 9.29 -14.95
N GLN A 26 -17.37 8.22 -14.27
CA GLN A 26 -17.96 7.04 -14.88
C GLN A 26 -19.03 6.45 -13.96
N ILE A 27 -20.17 6.06 -14.54
CA ILE A 27 -21.19 5.29 -13.81
C ILE A 27 -20.73 3.84 -13.72
N VAL A 28 -20.65 3.34 -12.49
CA VAL A 28 -20.15 2.01 -12.14
C VAL A 28 -21.05 1.34 -11.09
N ASN A 29 -20.91 0.03 -10.95
CA ASN A 29 -21.41 -0.66 -9.75
C ASN A 29 -20.23 -0.89 -8.81
N VAL A 30 -20.43 -0.68 -7.51
CA VAL A 30 -19.37 -0.85 -6.52
C VAL A 30 -19.82 -1.85 -5.46
N MET A 31 -18.95 -2.79 -5.13
CA MET A 31 -19.11 -3.67 -3.98
C MET A 31 -18.05 -3.34 -2.96
N VAL A 32 -18.45 -3.10 -1.71
CA VAL A 32 -17.55 -2.78 -0.61
C VAL A 32 -17.77 -3.75 0.54
N ASN A 33 -16.79 -4.61 0.82
CA ASN A 33 -16.91 -5.70 1.80
C ASN A 33 -18.23 -6.49 1.69
N GLY A 34 -18.67 -6.76 0.46
CA GLY A 34 -19.92 -7.49 0.16
C GLY A 34 -21.19 -6.63 0.09
N GLN A 35 -21.15 -5.36 0.51
CA GLN A 35 -22.27 -4.44 0.32
C GLN A 35 -22.26 -3.85 -1.10
N LYS A 36 -23.37 -4.01 -1.81
CA LYS A 36 -23.52 -3.56 -3.21
C LYS A 36 -24.13 -2.17 -3.30
N PHE A 37 -23.53 -1.32 -4.12
CA PHE A 37 -24.02 0.00 -4.52
C PHE A 37 -24.13 0.02 -6.05
N GLN A 38 -25.30 0.37 -6.57
CA GLN A 38 -25.57 0.35 -8.01
C GLN A 38 -25.63 1.76 -8.58
N SER A 39 -25.21 1.90 -9.84
CA SER A 39 -25.25 3.17 -10.57
C SER A 39 -24.57 4.32 -9.82
N VAL A 40 -23.40 4.05 -9.26
CA VAL A 40 -22.58 4.99 -8.50
C VAL A 40 -21.75 5.80 -9.48
N GLU A 41 -21.71 7.12 -9.32
CA GLU A 41 -20.79 7.97 -10.06
C GLU A 41 -19.41 7.89 -9.40
N CYS A 42 -18.47 7.25 -10.09
CA CYS A 42 -17.05 7.20 -9.71
C CYS A 42 -16.34 8.39 -10.33
N ILE A 43 -15.64 9.18 -9.52
CA ILE A 43 -15.03 10.45 -9.90
C ILE A 43 -13.56 10.43 -9.47
N LEU A 44 -12.66 10.77 -10.40
CA LEU A 44 -11.26 11.01 -10.10
C LEU A 44 -11.09 12.45 -9.61
N SER A 45 -10.67 12.65 -8.35
CA SER A 45 -10.53 13.97 -7.74
C SER A 45 -9.24 14.09 -6.93
N GLY A 46 -8.28 14.87 -7.44
CA GLY A 46 -7.06 15.22 -6.69
C GLY A 46 -6.26 13.98 -6.28
N ASN A 47 -6.32 13.61 -4.99
CA ASN A 47 -5.64 12.45 -4.42
C ASN A 47 -6.57 11.28 -4.06
N ALA A 48 -7.80 11.26 -4.57
CA ALA A 48 -8.80 10.27 -4.18
C ALA A 48 -9.71 9.82 -5.33
N LEU A 49 -10.24 8.61 -5.19
CA LEU A 49 -11.43 8.12 -5.88
C LEU A 49 -12.65 8.47 -5.04
N GLN A 50 -13.59 9.22 -5.62
CA GLN A 50 -14.87 9.55 -4.99
C GLN A 50 -15.97 8.72 -5.62
N PHE A 51 -16.89 8.25 -4.77
CA PHE A 51 -18.01 7.41 -5.16
C PHE A 51 -19.29 8.08 -4.65
N ARG A 52 -20.01 8.75 -5.54
CA ARG A 52 -21.28 9.40 -5.22
C ARG A 52 -22.40 8.37 -5.29
N VAL A 53 -22.91 8.01 -4.12
CA VAL A 53 -23.90 6.93 -3.94
C VAL A 53 -25.32 7.49 -3.91
N MET A 54 -25.51 8.73 -3.45
CA MET A 54 -26.79 9.42 -3.43
C MET A 54 -26.63 10.86 -3.95
N VAL A 55 -27.75 11.57 -4.08
CA VAL A 55 -27.75 12.98 -4.51
C VAL A 55 -26.89 13.85 -3.58
N ASP A 56 -26.94 13.58 -2.28
CA ASP A 56 -26.33 14.33 -1.20
C ASP A 56 -25.22 13.57 -0.47
N LYS A 57 -24.89 12.33 -0.87
CA LYS A 57 -23.89 11.49 -0.17
C LYS A 57 -22.86 10.88 -1.10
N TYR A 58 -21.61 10.93 -0.68
CA TYR A 58 -20.50 10.21 -1.30
C TYR A 58 -19.56 9.60 -0.27
N PHE A 59 -18.75 8.64 -0.68
CA PHE A 59 -17.57 8.22 0.08
C PHE A 59 -16.32 8.35 -0.80
N LYS A 60 -15.14 8.35 -0.18
CA LYS A 60 -13.87 8.48 -0.92
C LYS A 60 -12.85 7.46 -0.45
N VAL A 61 -11.96 7.09 -1.36
CA VAL A 61 -10.77 6.27 -1.12
C VAL A 61 -9.55 7.07 -1.56
N LEU A 62 -8.60 7.31 -0.65
CA LEU A 62 -7.35 8.00 -0.99
C LEU A 62 -6.44 7.06 -1.79
N PHE A 63 -5.69 7.57 -2.76
CA PHE A 63 -4.72 6.76 -3.50
C PHE A 63 -3.65 6.17 -2.57
N ASP A 64 -3.22 6.93 -1.55
CA ASP A 64 -2.26 6.49 -0.54
C ASP A 64 -2.76 5.30 0.31
N ASP A 65 -4.06 5.01 0.28
CA ASP A 65 -4.67 3.90 1.02
C ASP A 65 -4.80 2.63 0.16
N ILE A 66 -4.58 2.72 -1.16
CA ILE A 66 -4.71 1.59 -2.09
C ILE A 66 -3.38 0.83 -2.15
N ILE A 67 -3.41 -0.45 -1.78
CA ILE A 67 -2.23 -1.32 -1.79
C ILE A 67 -2.07 -2.03 -3.13
N SER A 68 -3.19 -2.46 -3.72
CA SER A 68 -3.14 -3.15 -5.00
C SER A 68 -4.40 -2.95 -5.82
N ILE A 69 -4.22 -3.11 -7.13
CA ILE A 69 -5.28 -3.07 -8.12
C ILE A 69 -5.09 -4.20 -9.13
N SER A 70 -6.13 -4.98 -9.37
CA SER A 70 -6.19 -5.99 -10.43
C SER A 70 -7.47 -5.82 -11.25
N ILE A 71 -7.47 -6.39 -12.45
CA ILE A 71 -8.62 -6.37 -13.36
C ILE A 71 -8.99 -7.80 -13.73
N ILE A 72 -10.28 -8.09 -13.72
CA ILE A 72 -10.84 -9.33 -14.23
C ILE A 72 -11.82 -8.95 -15.35
N THR A 73 -11.61 -9.52 -16.54
CA THR A 73 -12.48 -9.28 -17.70
C THR A 73 -13.38 -10.48 -17.90
N THR A 74 -14.69 -10.24 -17.94
CA THR A 74 -15.69 -11.27 -18.21
C THR A 74 -16.04 -11.22 -19.68
N LYS A 75 -15.51 -12.16 -20.46
CA LYS A 75 -15.88 -12.32 -21.86
C LYS A 75 -17.30 -12.88 -21.95
N VAL A 76 -18.21 -12.12 -22.53
CA VAL A 76 -19.56 -12.64 -22.86
C VAL A 76 -19.49 -13.13 -24.29
N ASN A 77 -19.71 -14.44 -24.51
CA ASN A 77 -19.58 -15.10 -25.82
C ASN A 77 -20.65 -14.69 -26.86
N SER A 78 -21.20 -13.47 -26.81
CA SER A 78 -22.12 -12.93 -27.80
C SER A 78 -21.58 -11.58 -28.29
N GLY A 79 -20.99 -11.58 -29.49
CA GLY A 79 -20.21 -10.48 -30.09
C GLY A 79 -20.94 -9.19 -30.43
N ILE A 80 -21.82 -8.68 -29.55
CA ILE A 80 -22.57 -7.44 -29.72
C ILE A 80 -22.53 -6.54 -28.46
N CYS A 81 -22.07 -7.04 -27.30
CA CYS A 81 -21.93 -6.23 -26.08
C CYS A 81 -20.45 -6.22 -25.64
N GLY A 82 -19.91 -5.04 -25.33
CA GLY A 82 -18.54 -4.91 -24.81
C GLY A 82 -18.33 -5.80 -23.59
N ASP A 83 -17.16 -6.42 -23.48
CA ASP A 83 -16.82 -7.25 -22.33
C ASP A 83 -16.91 -6.41 -21.05
N ALA A 84 -17.67 -6.88 -20.06
CA ALA A 84 -17.70 -6.24 -18.75
C ALA A 84 -16.39 -6.55 -18.01
N ALA A 85 -15.93 -5.61 -17.20
CA ALA A 85 -14.71 -5.80 -16.41
C ALA A 85 -14.86 -5.28 -14.99
N GLU A 86 -14.16 -5.93 -14.08
CA GLU A 86 -14.16 -5.63 -12.66
C GLU A 86 -12.76 -5.26 -12.20
N LEU A 87 -12.63 -4.10 -11.56
CA LEU A 87 -11.42 -3.69 -10.86
C LEU A 87 -11.53 -4.11 -9.41
N TYR A 88 -10.55 -4.87 -8.93
CA TYR A 88 -10.42 -5.27 -7.54
C TYR A 88 -9.34 -4.41 -6.90
N LEU A 89 -9.74 -3.60 -5.93
CA LEU A 89 -8.86 -2.74 -5.15
C LEU A 89 -8.81 -3.27 -3.73
N LEU A 90 -7.60 -3.55 -3.25
CA LEU A 90 -7.37 -3.78 -1.83
C LEU A 90 -6.89 -2.48 -1.19
N VAL A 91 -7.65 -2.01 -0.22
CA VAL A 91 -7.49 -0.69 0.38
C VAL A 91 -7.37 -0.84 1.90
N PHE A 92 -6.56 0.00 2.52
CA PHE A 92 -6.42 0.07 3.98
C PHE A 92 -6.73 1.48 4.47
N PRO A 93 -7.97 1.98 4.37
CA PRO A 93 -8.31 3.30 4.89
C PRO A 93 -8.09 3.39 6.41
N LEU A 94 -7.88 4.62 6.88
CA LEU A 94 -7.81 4.90 8.30
C LEU A 94 -9.22 5.06 8.88
N ALA A 95 -9.65 4.11 9.71
CA ALA A 95 -10.93 4.14 10.42
C ALA A 95 -10.69 4.01 11.93
N ASN A 96 -11.26 4.90 12.74
CA ASN A 96 -11.09 4.91 14.20
C ASN A 96 -9.61 4.81 14.64
N ARG A 97 -8.73 5.59 14.01
CA ARG A 97 -7.28 5.61 14.27
C ARG A 97 -6.55 4.30 13.94
N LYS A 98 -7.18 3.36 13.24
CA LYS A 98 -6.57 2.11 12.79
C LYS A 98 -6.74 1.92 11.29
N ARG A 99 -5.73 1.34 10.65
CA ARG A 99 -5.81 0.89 9.26
C ARG A 99 -6.69 -0.36 9.22
N VAL A 100 -7.75 -0.35 8.43
CA VAL A 100 -8.69 -1.48 8.31
C VAL A 100 -8.72 -1.96 6.88
N SER A 101 -8.59 -3.27 6.67
CA SER A 101 -8.68 -3.86 5.34
C SER A 101 -10.09 -3.68 4.75
N LEU A 102 -10.13 -3.20 3.51
CA LEU A 102 -11.33 -2.92 2.73
C LEU A 102 -11.12 -3.46 1.31
N SER A 103 -11.96 -4.42 0.92
CA SER A 103 -12.00 -4.91 -0.46
C SER A 103 -13.07 -4.15 -1.23
N LEU A 104 -12.65 -3.51 -2.32
CA LEU A 104 -13.50 -2.70 -3.18
C LEU A 104 -13.49 -3.28 -4.61
N ASN A 105 -14.65 -3.72 -5.09
CA ASN A 105 -14.80 -4.19 -6.46
C ASN A 105 -15.60 -3.16 -7.25
N VAL A 106 -15.04 -2.65 -8.34
CA VAL A 106 -15.66 -1.65 -9.21
C VAL A 106 -15.95 -2.30 -10.55
N THR A 107 -17.22 -2.51 -10.87
CA THR A 107 -17.68 -3.11 -12.11
C THR A 107 -17.97 -2.03 -13.15
N PHE A 108 -17.30 -2.13 -14.29
CA PHE A 108 -17.48 -1.30 -15.47
C PHE A 108 -18.22 -2.09 -16.56
N HIS A 109 -19.04 -1.37 -17.32
CA HIS A 109 -19.75 -1.94 -18.48
C HIS A 109 -18.85 -2.18 -19.69
N ASP A 110 -17.69 -1.51 -19.75
CA ASP A 110 -16.73 -1.60 -20.85
C ASP A 110 -15.32 -1.88 -20.31
N ALA A 111 -14.73 -2.98 -20.78
CA ALA A 111 -13.38 -3.40 -20.42
C ALA A 111 -12.29 -2.38 -20.79
N ASN A 112 -12.46 -1.63 -21.88
CA ASN A 112 -11.50 -0.59 -22.28
C ASN A 112 -11.51 0.57 -21.29
N VAL A 113 -12.70 0.95 -20.81
CA VAL A 113 -12.86 1.98 -19.78
C VAL A 113 -12.25 1.48 -18.46
N ALA A 114 -12.54 0.25 -18.05
CA ALA A 114 -11.93 -0.34 -16.86
C ALA A 114 -10.40 -0.35 -16.92
N GLU A 115 -9.83 -0.73 -18.07
CA GLU A 115 -8.38 -0.75 -18.28
C GLU A 115 -7.77 0.65 -18.29
N HIS A 116 -8.48 1.64 -18.83
CA HIS A 116 -8.09 3.04 -18.75
C HIS A 116 -8.03 3.50 -17.28
N TRP A 117 -9.10 3.27 -16.51
CA TRP A 117 -9.15 3.61 -15.08
C TRP A 117 -8.08 2.87 -14.28
N ARG A 118 -7.83 1.60 -14.56
CA ARG A 118 -6.74 0.82 -13.94
C ARG A 118 -5.39 1.49 -14.17
N LYS A 119 -5.10 1.94 -15.41
CA LYS A 119 -3.84 2.64 -15.73
C LYS A 119 -3.74 3.98 -15.02
N VAL A 120 -4.83 4.74 -14.94
CA VAL A 120 -4.88 6.03 -14.24
C VAL A 120 -4.61 5.82 -12.75
N ILE A 121 -5.38 4.96 -12.08
CA ILE A 121 -5.20 4.64 -10.66
C ILE A 121 -3.79 4.12 -10.40
N LYS A 122 -3.29 3.22 -11.27
CA LYS A 122 -1.93 2.68 -11.16
C LYS A 122 -0.87 3.78 -11.11
N LYS A 123 -1.00 4.85 -11.90
CA LYS A 123 -0.06 5.98 -11.88
C LYS A 123 -0.06 6.75 -10.56
N PHE A 124 -1.19 6.80 -9.85
CA PHE A 124 -1.27 7.49 -8.55
C PHE A 124 -0.73 6.65 -7.40
N ILE A 125 -0.82 5.32 -7.49
CA ILE A 125 -0.34 4.40 -6.44
C ILE A 125 1.11 3.95 -6.64
N GLU A 126 1.66 4.13 -7.85
CA GLU A 126 3.02 3.72 -8.17
C GLU A 126 4.03 4.62 -7.47
N ALA A 127 4.73 4.04 -6.49
CA ALA A 127 5.78 4.75 -5.78
C ALA A 127 6.93 5.14 -6.73
N PRO A 128 7.69 6.20 -6.42
CA PRO A 128 8.88 6.56 -7.17
C PRO A 128 9.97 5.48 -7.08
N LEU A 129 10.88 5.47 -8.05
CA LEU A 129 12.04 4.57 -8.06
C LEU A 129 12.92 4.80 -6.82
N ALA A 130 13.51 3.72 -6.30
CA ALA A 130 14.41 3.80 -5.17
C ALA A 130 15.64 4.70 -5.49
N PRO A 131 15.98 5.70 -4.65
CA PRO A 131 16.99 6.70 -5.01
C PRO A 131 18.44 6.18 -5.14
N HIS A 132 18.73 4.99 -4.61
CA HIS A 132 20.04 4.33 -4.73
C HIS A 132 20.18 3.50 -6.02
N PHE A 133 19.09 3.33 -6.77
CA PHE A 133 19.00 2.41 -7.89
C PHE A 133 19.34 3.12 -9.22
N PRO A 134 20.29 2.59 -10.02
CA PRO A 134 20.53 3.12 -11.36
C PRO A 134 19.39 2.73 -12.30
N ILE A 135 18.96 3.67 -13.15
CA ILE A 135 17.85 3.49 -14.10
C ILE A 135 18.05 2.27 -15.02
N ALA A 136 19.30 1.92 -15.32
CA ALA A 136 19.64 0.83 -16.22
C ALA A 136 19.30 -0.59 -15.71
N THR A 137 18.99 -0.76 -14.41
CA THR A 137 18.75 -2.09 -13.81
C THR A 137 17.30 -2.32 -13.37
N LEU A 138 16.36 -1.49 -13.85
CA LEU A 138 14.94 -1.53 -13.49
C LEU A 138 14.35 -2.95 -13.56
N ARG A 139 13.57 -3.30 -12.53
CA ARG A 139 12.88 -4.59 -12.43
C ARG A 139 11.36 -4.42 -12.47
N MET A 140 10.69 -5.47 -12.93
CA MET A 140 9.23 -5.51 -13.07
C MET A 140 8.49 -5.42 -11.73
N ARG A 141 9.06 -6.03 -10.67
CA ARG A 141 8.53 -6.02 -9.30
C ARG A 141 9.64 -5.62 -8.34
N ARG A 142 9.30 -4.80 -7.36
CA ARG A 142 10.26 -4.39 -6.32
C ARG A 142 10.64 -5.59 -5.47
N LYS A 143 11.93 -5.77 -5.21
CA LYS A 143 12.45 -6.80 -4.30
C LYS A 143 12.92 -6.14 -3.00
N ILE A 144 12.38 -6.58 -1.86
CA ILE A 144 12.69 -6.03 -0.54
C ILE A 144 13.48 -7.07 0.28
N LEU A 145 14.59 -6.65 0.88
CA LEU A 145 15.27 -7.45 1.90
C LEU A 145 14.56 -7.23 3.24
N VAL A 146 14.06 -8.30 3.85
CA VAL A 146 13.35 -8.25 5.13
C VAL A 146 14.26 -8.82 6.21
N ILE A 147 14.74 -7.95 7.10
CA ILE A 147 15.59 -8.34 8.23
C ILE A 147 14.71 -8.42 9.48
N VAL A 148 14.58 -9.62 10.04
CA VAL A 148 13.71 -9.88 11.19
C VAL A 148 14.55 -10.29 12.38
N ASN A 149 14.35 -9.64 13.53
CA ASN A 149 14.87 -10.15 14.79
C ASN A 149 13.79 -10.98 15.50
N PRO A 150 13.88 -12.33 15.48
CA PRO A 150 12.83 -13.19 16.04
C PRO A 150 12.68 -13.05 17.56
N PHE A 151 13.69 -12.51 18.26
CA PHE A 151 13.66 -12.33 19.71
C PHE A 151 13.05 -10.99 20.17
N SER A 152 12.76 -10.08 19.24
CA SER A 152 12.17 -8.77 19.52
C SER A 152 10.71 -8.85 20.02
N GLY A 153 10.31 -7.87 20.83
CA GLY A 153 8.91 -7.67 21.22
C GLY A 153 8.29 -8.88 21.91
N GLN A 154 8.96 -9.41 22.94
CA GLN A 154 8.56 -10.65 23.61
C GLN A 154 8.53 -11.88 22.69
N LYS A 155 9.46 -11.94 21.72
CA LYS A 155 9.58 -13.02 20.71
C LYS A 155 8.37 -13.14 19.77
N LYS A 156 7.64 -12.05 19.55
CA LYS A 156 6.45 -12.01 18.68
C LYS A 156 6.74 -11.44 17.30
N ALA A 157 7.91 -10.83 17.07
CA ALA A 157 8.23 -10.15 15.82
C ALA A 157 8.08 -11.04 14.57
N LEU A 158 8.59 -12.28 14.61
CA LEU A 158 8.45 -13.21 13.49
C LEU A 158 7.00 -13.64 13.25
N LYS A 159 6.22 -13.79 14.32
CA LYS A 159 4.79 -14.12 14.21
C LYS A 159 4.02 -12.94 13.60
N MET A 160 4.25 -11.72 14.09
CA MET A 160 3.65 -10.50 13.55
C MET A 160 4.04 -10.28 12.08
N TRP A 161 5.28 -10.56 11.69
CA TRP A 161 5.67 -10.57 10.28
C TRP A 161 4.77 -11.49 9.47
N LYS A 162 4.66 -12.77 9.84
CA LYS A 162 3.89 -13.78 9.10
C LYS A 162 2.38 -13.50 9.07
N ASP A 163 1.82 -13.15 10.22
CA ASP A 163 0.37 -13.06 10.40
C ASP A 163 -0.19 -11.73 9.87
N GLU A 164 0.59 -10.64 9.96
CA GLU A 164 0.08 -9.29 9.71
C GLU A 164 0.78 -8.59 8.54
N THR A 165 2.10 -8.73 8.40
CA THR A 165 2.87 -7.89 7.44
C THR A 165 3.12 -8.58 6.10
N GLU A 166 3.49 -9.85 6.11
CA GLU A 166 3.72 -10.67 4.92
C GLU A 166 2.49 -10.69 3.96
N PRO A 167 1.24 -10.82 4.45
CA PRO A 167 0.06 -10.73 3.59
C PRO A 167 -0.04 -9.39 2.83
N ILE A 168 0.42 -8.28 3.44
CA ILE A 168 0.41 -6.95 2.80
C ILE A 168 1.46 -6.90 1.68
N PHE A 169 2.64 -7.50 1.89
CA PHE A 169 3.68 -7.59 0.85
C PHE A 169 3.21 -8.41 -0.35
N ILE A 170 2.58 -9.56 -0.10
CA ILE A 170 2.00 -10.41 -1.14
C ILE A 170 0.91 -9.65 -1.91
N ALA A 171 0.00 -8.99 -1.19
CA ALA A 171 -1.05 -8.17 -1.78
C ALA A 171 -0.50 -7.05 -2.66
N ALA A 172 0.56 -6.37 -2.22
CA ALA A 172 1.26 -5.32 -2.95
C ALA A 172 2.09 -5.84 -4.13
N GLN A 173 2.14 -7.16 -4.36
CA GLN A 173 2.95 -7.81 -5.39
C GLN A 173 4.45 -7.49 -5.27
N LEU A 174 4.95 -7.39 -4.03
CA LEU A 174 6.36 -7.21 -3.73
C LEU A 174 7.04 -8.58 -3.71
N ASP A 175 8.21 -8.68 -4.36
CA ASP A 175 9.12 -9.78 -4.12
C ASP A 175 9.89 -9.48 -2.83
N TYR A 176 10.22 -10.49 -2.04
CA TYR A 176 10.97 -10.29 -0.81
C TYR A 176 11.81 -11.49 -0.42
N GLU A 177 12.85 -11.22 0.36
CA GLU A 177 13.75 -12.23 0.93
C GLU A 177 13.84 -11.99 2.43
N VAL A 178 13.57 -13.01 3.24
CA VAL A 178 13.57 -12.90 4.70
C VAL A 178 14.86 -13.44 5.28
N VAL A 179 15.56 -12.63 6.06
CA VAL A 179 16.76 -13.01 6.81
C VAL A 179 16.49 -12.82 8.30
N LEU A 180 16.69 -13.88 9.08
CA LEU A 180 16.56 -13.84 10.53
C LEU A 180 17.91 -13.49 11.16
N THR A 181 17.92 -12.50 12.04
CA THR A 181 19.13 -12.17 12.80
C THR A 181 19.32 -13.16 13.94
N GLU A 182 20.58 -13.48 14.26
CA GLU A 182 20.92 -14.56 15.19
C GLU A 182 21.60 -14.03 16.46
N ARG A 183 22.25 -12.86 16.35
CA ARG A 183 23.03 -12.22 17.40
C ARG A 183 23.09 -10.71 17.19
N VAL A 184 23.53 -10.00 18.22
CA VAL A 184 23.84 -8.57 18.16
C VAL A 184 24.89 -8.32 17.07
N GLY A 185 24.68 -7.29 16.26
CA GLY A 185 25.55 -6.91 15.15
C GLY A 185 25.37 -7.75 13.88
N HIS A 186 24.50 -8.77 13.87
CA HIS A 186 24.25 -9.54 12.65
C HIS A 186 23.59 -8.67 11.57
N ALA A 187 22.71 -7.73 11.92
CA ALA A 187 22.12 -6.83 10.93
C ALA A 187 23.16 -5.85 10.35
N THR A 188 24.13 -5.41 11.16
CA THR A 188 25.28 -4.63 10.70
C THR A 188 26.08 -5.38 9.64
N GLU A 189 26.36 -6.67 9.86
CA GLU A 189 27.08 -7.52 8.90
C GLU A 189 26.28 -7.73 7.60
N ILE A 190 24.97 -7.99 7.72
CA ILE A 190 24.08 -8.12 6.56
C ILE A 190 24.10 -6.83 5.73
N ALA A 191 23.86 -5.67 6.36
CA ALA A 191 23.82 -4.37 5.68
C ALA A 191 25.17 -3.97 5.07
N ARG A 192 26.29 -4.31 5.73
CA ARG A 192 27.64 -4.07 5.21
C ARG A 192 27.92 -4.88 3.94
N ASN A 193 27.41 -6.11 3.84
CA ASN A 193 27.76 -7.03 2.77
C ASN A 193 26.69 -7.16 1.67
N VAL A 194 25.47 -6.65 1.87
CA VAL A 194 24.38 -6.76 0.89
C VAL A 194 24.75 -6.14 -0.46
N CYS A 195 24.39 -6.80 -1.56
CA CYS A 195 24.45 -6.20 -2.88
C CYS A 195 23.29 -5.22 -3.04
N LEU A 196 23.57 -3.90 -3.04
CA LEU A 196 22.53 -2.87 -3.13
C LEU A 196 21.71 -2.95 -4.43
N ASN A 197 22.27 -3.56 -5.50
CA ASN A 197 21.57 -3.74 -6.77
C ASN A 197 20.47 -4.80 -6.68
N ASP A 198 20.50 -5.69 -5.69
CA ASP A 198 19.56 -6.81 -5.59
C ASP A 198 18.25 -6.38 -4.92
N TYR A 199 18.20 -5.20 -4.29
CA TYR A 199 17.05 -4.76 -3.49
C TYR A 199 16.66 -3.31 -3.79
N ASP A 200 15.36 -3.05 -3.79
CA ASP A 200 14.78 -1.69 -3.90
C ASP A 200 14.57 -1.04 -2.54
N GLY A 201 14.67 -1.82 -1.47
CA GLY A 201 14.53 -1.35 -0.10
C GLY A 201 14.86 -2.44 0.90
N ILE A 202 15.01 -2.02 2.16
CA ILE A 202 15.16 -2.91 3.31
C ILE A 202 14.00 -2.69 4.26
N ALA A 203 13.30 -3.76 4.62
CA ALA A 203 12.30 -3.76 5.67
C ALA A 203 12.90 -4.37 6.94
N ILE A 204 12.73 -3.70 8.07
CA ILE A 204 13.34 -4.06 9.35
C ILE A 204 12.21 -4.37 10.33
N VAL A 205 12.09 -5.63 10.74
CA VAL A 205 11.05 -6.11 11.67
C VAL A 205 11.66 -6.33 13.05
N SER A 206 11.68 -5.28 13.86
CA SER A 206 12.26 -5.26 15.22
C SER A 206 11.86 -3.96 15.93
N GLY A 207 12.66 -3.53 16.91
CA GLY A 207 12.60 -2.17 17.46
C GLY A 207 13.73 -1.30 16.92
N ASP A 208 13.88 -0.11 17.51
CA ASP A 208 14.79 0.94 17.05
C ASP A 208 16.25 0.50 16.89
N GLY A 209 16.72 -0.40 17.76
CA GLY A 209 18.11 -0.87 17.78
C GLY A 209 18.53 -1.58 16.49
N LEU A 210 17.65 -2.35 15.86
CA LEU A 210 18.00 -3.06 14.62
C LEU A 210 18.11 -2.11 13.43
N VAL A 211 17.36 -1.00 13.45
CA VAL A 211 17.49 0.06 12.45
C VAL A 211 18.86 0.72 12.55
N LEU A 212 19.35 0.96 13.77
CA LEU A 212 20.69 1.49 14.01
C LEU A 212 21.77 0.53 13.48
N GLU A 213 21.67 -0.77 13.77
CA GLU A 213 22.61 -1.77 13.25
C GLU A 213 22.70 -1.74 11.71
N VAL A 214 21.57 -1.62 11.01
CA VAL A 214 21.54 -1.53 9.54
C VAL A 214 22.22 -0.24 9.04
N ILE A 215 21.94 0.91 9.67
CA ILE A 215 22.56 2.19 9.32
C ILE A 215 24.08 2.14 9.56
N GLU A 216 24.52 1.58 10.69
CA GLU A 216 25.93 1.36 10.99
C GLU A 216 26.61 0.49 9.92
N GLY A 217 25.95 -0.60 9.51
CA GLY A 217 26.44 -1.47 8.44
C GLY A 217 26.62 -0.72 7.12
N PHE A 218 25.68 0.15 6.76
CA PHE A 218 25.80 1.03 5.59
C PHE A 218 26.95 2.04 5.69
N LEU A 219 27.17 2.63 6.86
CA LEU A 219 28.27 3.58 7.09
C LEU A 219 29.65 2.94 6.95
N MET A 220 29.77 1.63 7.22
CA MET A 220 31.02 0.86 7.08
C MET A 220 31.36 0.49 5.63
N ARG A 221 30.49 0.79 4.65
CA ARG A 221 30.71 0.43 3.25
C ARG A 221 31.56 1.45 2.51
N ALA A 222 32.28 0.98 1.50
CA ALA A 222 32.99 1.87 0.57
C ALA A 222 32.01 2.76 -0.22
N ASP A 223 30.86 2.23 -0.62
CA ASP A 223 29.78 2.91 -1.34
C ASP A 223 28.72 3.51 -0.40
N ARG A 224 29.07 3.89 0.83
CA ARG A 224 28.15 4.40 1.88
C ARG A 224 27.20 5.51 1.42
N ILE A 225 27.65 6.43 0.57
CA ILE A 225 26.81 7.54 0.05
C ILE A 225 25.63 6.99 -0.76
N ARG A 226 25.85 5.89 -1.48
CA ARG A 226 24.81 5.17 -2.21
C ARG A 226 23.97 4.31 -1.26
N ALA A 227 24.60 3.61 -0.32
CA ALA A 227 23.92 2.76 0.64
C ALA A 227 22.91 3.55 1.50
N LEU A 228 23.27 4.75 1.95
CA LEU A 228 22.39 5.64 2.73
C LEU A 228 21.19 6.18 1.95
N LYS A 229 21.14 6.00 0.62
CA LYS A 229 19.98 6.32 -0.22
C LYS A 229 19.00 5.14 -0.36
N MET A 230 19.35 3.97 0.17
CA MET A 230 18.47 2.80 0.20
C MET A 230 17.23 3.13 1.04
N PRO A 231 16.01 2.97 0.52
CA PRO A 231 14.79 3.10 1.31
C PRO A 231 14.77 2.09 2.46
N ILE A 232 14.50 2.57 3.67
CA ILE A 232 14.34 1.74 4.86
C ILE A 232 12.90 1.84 5.34
N ALA A 233 12.25 0.70 5.56
CA ALA A 233 10.96 0.58 6.21
C ALA A 233 11.14 -0.04 7.60
N HIS A 234 10.70 0.66 8.64
CA HIS A 234 10.69 0.14 10.01
C HIS A 234 9.31 -0.45 10.32
N ILE A 235 9.24 -1.76 10.50
CA ILE A 235 8.02 -2.49 10.89
C ILE A 235 8.13 -2.77 12.40
N PRO A 236 7.32 -2.09 13.23
CA PRO A 236 7.50 -2.12 14.68
C PRO A 236 7.13 -3.49 15.25
N GLY A 237 8.13 -4.25 15.67
CA GLY A 237 8.01 -5.54 16.33
C GLY A 237 8.84 -5.65 17.61
N GLY A 238 9.43 -4.54 18.06
CA GLY A 238 10.27 -4.45 19.26
C GLY A 238 9.54 -3.91 20.49
N THR A 239 10.28 -3.84 21.60
CA THR A 239 9.81 -3.21 22.84
C THR A 239 9.84 -1.69 22.75
N SER A 240 10.84 -1.12 22.05
CA SER A 240 10.95 0.30 21.75
C SER A 240 10.81 0.50 20.24
N ASN A 241 9.81 1.29 19.85
CA ASN A 241 9.48 1.60 18.47
C ASN A 241 9.35 3.12 18.27
N GLY A 242 10.18 3.91 18.96
CA GLY A 242 10.10 5.37 18.98
C GLY A 242 10.30 5.98 17.60
N LEU A 243 11.19 5.38 16.79
CA LEU A 243 11.42 5.80 15.41
C LEU A 243 10.18 5.57 14.53
N ALA A 244 9.58 4.39 14.61
CA ALA A 244 8.35 4.09 13.85
C ALA A 244 7.21 5.04 14.25
N ALA A 245 7.03 5.28 15.55
CA ALA A 245 6.03 6.21 16.06
C ALA A 245 6.25 7.64 15.53
N ALA A 246 7.49 8.14 15.56
CA ALA A 246 7.83 9.47 15.07
C ALA A 246 7.57 9.63 13.56
N VAL A 247 7.95 8.64 12.75
CA VAL A 247 7.71 8.64 11.30
C VAL A 247 6.20 8.62 11.01
N CYS A 248 5.45 7.73 11.66
CA CYS A 248 3.99 7.67 11.50
C CYS A 248 3.32 9.00 11.86
N PHE A 249 3.71 9.60 13.00
CA PHE A 249 3.21 10.90 13.42
C PHE A 249 3.48 12.00 12.36
N GLN A 250 4.71 12.05 11.84
CA GLN A 250 5.09 13.03 10.81
C GLN A 250 4.32 12.83 9.50
N CYS A 251 4.07 11.58 9.10
CA CYS A 251 3.31 11.23 7.91
C CYS A 251 1.79 11.36 8.09
N LYS A 252 1.31 11.81 9.26
CA LYS A 252 -0.11 11.80 9.65
C LYS A 252 -0.77 10.41 9.56
N PHE A 253 0.05 9.35 9.54
CA PHE A 253 -0.43 7.98 9.68
C PHE A 253 -0.63 7.71 11.16
N VAL A 254 -1.86 7.39 11.54
CA VAL A 254 -2.13 7.08 12.96
C VAL A 254 -1.53 5.71 13.29
N ILE A 255 -0.73 5.71 14.35
CA ILE A 255 0.02 4.56 14.88
C ILE A 255 -0.98 3.47 15.32
N LEU A 256 -0.66 2.21 14.95
CA LEU A 256 -1.39 0.99 15.34
C LEU A 256 -1.49 0.80 16.85
#